data_AF-D3X7J7-F1
#
_entry.id   AF-D3X7J7-F1
#
_cell.length_a   1.000
_cell.length_b   1.000
_cell.length_c   1.000
_cell.angle_alpha   90.00
_cell.angle_beta   90.00
_cell.angle_gamma   90.00
#
_symmetry.space_group_name_H-M   'P 1'
#
loop_
_entity.id
_entity.type
_entity.pdbx_description
1 polymer ?
#
loop_
_entity_poly.entity_id
_entity_poly.type
_entity_poly.pdbx_seq_one_letter_code
_entity_poly.pdbx_strand_id
1 'polypeptide(L)'
;MQQNLYSNISFKFEGDTSQLNLKQHDNVIDFLLTEFQNQLAENKVQLKNDYFYIRFVQKSILKAIDSAWINQVDNLQQLKASVNNRQNGQRNAIFEYHKVALESFEQMNYKIKGNIIKNLCQSIITYDEDGDLVIHFP
;
A
#
# COMPACT_ATOMS: atom_id res chain seq x y z
N MET A 1 17.47 7.50 -1.02
CA MET A 1 16.11 7.85 -0.55
C MET A 1 15.21 8.50 -1.63
N GLN A 2 15.66 8.75 -2.87
CA GLN A 2 14.83 9.36 -3.93
C GLN A 2 13.98 8.38 -4.77
N GLN A 3 14.27 7.07 -4.77
CA GLN A 3 13.60 6.12 -5.67
C GLN A 3 12.27 5.53 -5.15
N ASN A 4 11.97 5.56 -3.85
CA ASN A 4 10.85 4.79 -3.28
C ASN A 4 9.49 5.51 -3.25
N LEU A 5 9.41 6.81 -3.56
CA LEU A 5 8.15 7.56 -3.54
C LEU A 5 7.46 7.57 -4.91
N TYR A 6 8.23 7.80 -5.97
CA TYR A 6 7.71 7.83 -7.36
C TYR A 6 7.21 6.47 -7.84
N SER A 7 7.81 5.37 -7.35
CA SER A 7 7.44 4.01 -7.74
C SER A 7 6.05 3.58 -7.27
N ASN A 8 5.30 4.41 -6.53
CA ASN A 8 3.96 4.07 -6.02
C ASN A 8 2.81 4.79 -6.73
N ILE A 9 3.06 5.88 -7.48
CA ILE A 9 1.98 6.73 -8.04
C ILE A 9 1.84 6.55 -9.56
N SER A 10 2.91 6.29 -10.31
CA SER A 10 2.79 5.96 -11.73
C SER A 10 4.04 5.24 -12.22
N PHE A 11 3.85 4.20 -13.03
CA PHE A 11 4.94 3.51 -13.71
C PHE A 11 5.49 4.31 -14.90
N LYS A 12 4.78 5.36 -15.32
CA LYS A 12 5.08 6.23 -16.47
C LYS A 12 4.89 7.70 -16.08
N PHE A 13 5.62 8.17 -15.09
CA PHE A 13 5.67 9.60 -14.83
C PHE A 13 6.54 10.27 -15.91
N GLU A 14 5.91 10.92 -16.88
CA GLU A 14 6.55 11.68 -17.98
C GLU A 14 6.54 13.21 -17.72
N GLY A 15 6.14 13.65 -16.52
CA GLY A 15 6.06 15.07 -16.17
C GLY A 15 7.43 15.74 -15.95
N ASP A 16 7.54 17.02 -16.31
CA ASP A 16 8.75 17.82 -16.07
C ASP A 16 8.90 18.15 -14.57
N THR A 17 9.85 17.51 -13.89
CA THR A 17 10.17 17.76 -12.48
C THR A 17 11.17 18.90 -12.28
N SER A 18 11.65 19.52 -13.36
CA SER A 18 12.71 20.54 -13.32
C SER A 18 12.30 21.79 -12.55
N GLN A 19 10.99 22.05 -12.42
CA GLN A 19 10.44 23.19 -11.69
C GLN A 19 10.03 22.87 -10.24
N LEU A 20 10.04 21.60 -9.83
CA LEU A 20 9.61 21.23 -8.48
C LEU A 20 10.71 21.52 -7.47
N ASN A 21 10.49 22.48 -6.58
CA ASN A 21 11.40 22.74 -5.47
C ASN A 21 11.25 21.65 -4.40
N LEU A 22 12.02 20.56 -4.56
CA LEU A 22 12.04 19.38 -3.67
C LEU A 22 12.46 19.68 -2.22
N LYS A 23 12.91 20.90 -1.90
CA LYS A 23 13.26 21.31 -0.54
C LYS A 23 12.06 21.80 0.27
N GLN A 24 10.94 22.13 -0.39
CA GLN A 24 9.73 22.59 0.28
C GLN A 24 8.72 21.44 0.37
N HIS A 25 8.53 20.93 1.58
CA HIS A 25 7.75 19.72 1.83
C HIS A 25 6.29 19.85 1.36
N ASP A 26 5.66 21.00 1.62
CA ASP A 26 4.26 21.24 1.26
C ASP A 26 4.03 21.19 -0.26
N ASN A 27 4.91 21.81 -1.04
CA ASN A 27 4.82 21.79 -2.51
C ASN A 27 4.95 20.37 -3.08
N VAL A 28 5.77 19.52 -2.45
CA VAL A 28 5.91 18.11 -2.84
C VAL A 28 4.63 17.35 -2.51
N ILE A 29 4.03 17.60 -1.33
CA ILE A 29 2.75 16.96 -0.95
C ILE A 29 1.65 17.36 -1.93
N ASP A 30 1.49 18.66 -2.21
CA ASP A 30 0.45 19.18 -3.11
C ASP A 30 0.58 18.62 -4.53
N PHE A 31 1.82 18.52 -5.02
CA PHE A 31 2.11 17.89 -6.29
C PHE A 31 1.70 16.41 -6.31
N LEU A 32 2.12 15.62 -5.32
CA LEU A 32 1.79 14.20 -5.25
C LEU A 32 0.29 13.96 -5.08
N LEU A 33 -0.41 14.82 -4.34
CA LEU A 33 -1.86 14.77 -4.21
C LEU A 33 -2.56 15.07 -5.52
N THR A 34 -2.06 16.04 -6.30
CA THR A 34 -2.58 16.37 -7.62
C THR A 34 -2.41 15.19 -8.58
N GLU A 35 -1.22 14.59 -8.63
CA GLU A 35 -0.97 13.40 -9.46
C GLU A 35 -1.86 12.22 -9.06
N PHE A 36 -2.03 11.99 -7.75
CA PHE A 36 -2.95 10.97 -7.25
C PHE A 36 -4.40 11.21 -7.68
N GLN A 37 -4.88 12.47 -7.59
CA GLN A 37 -6.23 12.83 -8.01
C GLN A 37 -6.44 12.67 -9.51
N ASN A 38 -5.44 13.05 -10.32
CA ASN A 38 -5.46 12.86 -11.77
C ASN A 38 -5.58 11.37 -12.12
N GLN A 39 -4.75 10.52 -11.51
CA GLN A 39 -4.80 9.07 -11.73
C GLN A 39 -6.16 8.46 -11.34
N LEU A 40 -6.75 8.90 -10.22
CA LEU A 40 -8.10 8.45 -9.83
C LEU A 40 -9.18 8.88 -10.82
N ALA A 41 -9.09 10.10 -11.35
CA ALA A 41 -10.00 10.60 -12.38
C ALA A 41 -9.88 9.78 -13.68
N GLU A 42 -8.66 9.48 -14.11
CA GLU A 42 -8.40 8.62 -15.27
C GLU A 42 -8.99 7.22 -15.09
N ASN A 43 -8.75 6.59 -13.95
CA ASN A 43 -9.33 5.28 -13.63
C ASN A 43 -10.86 5.33 -13.69
N LYS A 44 -11.48 6.38 -13.15
CA LYS A 44 -12.94 6.56 -13.18
C LYS A 44 -13.44 6.67 -14.63
N VAL A 45 -12.74 7.42 -15.48
CA VAL A 45 -13.07 7.55 -16.91
C VAL A 45 -12.90 6.22 -17.64
N GLN A 46 -11.86 5.44 -17.35
CA GLN A 46 -11.61 4.13 -17.97
C GLN A 46 -12.72 3.12 -17.62
N LEU A 47 -13.20 3.15 -16.37
CA LEU A 47 -14.22 2.23 -15.88
C LEU A 47 -15.63 2.55 -16.39
N LYS A 48 -15.90 3.81 -16.83
CA LYS A 48 -17.16 4.30 -17.45
C LYS A 48 -18.46 4.01 -16.68
N ASN A 49 -18.37 3.42 -15.50
CA ASN A 49 -19.48 2.99 -14.67
C ASN A 49 -19.10 3.13 -13.19
N ASP A 50 -19.89 3.90 -12.44
CA ASP A 50 -19.65 4.15 -11.02
C ASP A 50 -19.66 2.84 -10.18
N TYR A 51 -20.46 1.84 -10.57
CA TYR A 51 -20.46 0.53 -9.93
C TYR A 51 -19.09 -0.17 -10.03
N PHE A 52 -18.50 -0.19 -11.22
CA PHE A 52 -17.19 -0.80 -11.43
C PHE A 52 -16.07 -0.01 -10.75
N TYR A 53 -16.17 1.32 -10.70
CA TYR A 53 -15.25 2.15 -9.94
C TYR A 53 -15.29 1.86 -8.44
N ILE A 54 -16.48 1.76 -7.84
CA ILE A 54 -16.61 1.39 -6.42
C ILE A 54 -16.00 0.00 -6.18
N ARG A 55 -16.29 -0.97 -7.06
CA ARG A 55 -15.75 -2.33 -6.94
C ARG A 55 -14.23 -2.37 -7.08
N PHE A 56 -13.66 -1.54 -7.96
CA PHE A 56 -12.22 -1.37 -8.10
C PHE A 56 -11.60 -0.85 -6.80
N VAL A 57 -12.13 0.23 -6.23
CA VAL A 57 -11.62 0.81 -4.97
C VAL A 57 -11.70 -0.19 -3.83
N GLN A 58 -12.83 -0.88 -3.68
CA GLN A 58 -13.02 -1.91 -2.65
C GLN A 58 -12.01 -3.05 -2.80
N LYS A 59 -11.84 -3.60 -4.01
CA LYS A 59 -10.87 -4.67 -4.27
C LYS A 59 -9.43 -4.21 -4.00
N SER A 60 -9.08 -2.97 -4.36
CA SER A 60 -7.76 -2.38 -4.08
C SER A 60 -7.47 -2.28 -2.59
N ILE A 61 -8.47 -1.90 -1.77
CA ILE A 61 -8.34 -1.84 -0.31
C ILE A 61 -8.23 -3.23 0.30
N LEU A 62 -9.13 -4.15 -0.07
CA LEU A 62 -9.12 -5.53 0.44
C LEU A 62 -7.79 -6.22 0.13
N LYS A 63 -7.30 -6.09 -1.11
CA LYS A 63 -6.02 -6.68 -1.51
C LYS A 63 -4.87 -6.17 -0.64
N ALA A 64 -4.83 -4.87 -0.35
CA ALA A 64 -3.78 -4.28 0.50
C ALA A 64 -3.83 -4.82 1.93
N ILE A 65 -5.02 -4.97 2.50
CA ILE A 65 -5.23 -5.53 3.84
C ILE A 65 -4.83 -7.01 3.88
N ASP A 66 -5.34 -7.82 2.94
CA ASP A 66 -5.09 -9.27 2.89
C ASP A 66 -3.59 -9.56 2.78
N SER A 67 -2.89 -8.89 1.86
CA SER A 67 -1.46 -9.05 1.69
C SER A 67 -0.65 -8.59 2.91
N ALA A 68 -1.06 -7.50 3.58
CA ALA A 68 -0.39 -7.05 4.79
C ALA A 68 -0.64 -7.99 5.98
N TRP A 69 -1.85 -8.54 6.09
CA TRP A 69 -2.24 -9.46 7.15
C TRP A 69 -1.50 -10.78 7.06
N ILE A 70 -1.39 -11.38 5.87
CA ILE A 70 -0.61 -12.62 5.67
C ILE A 70 0.83 -12.44 6.18
N ASN A 71 1.49 -11.36 5.75
CA ASN A 71 2.84 -11.03 6.21
C ASN A 71 2.91 -10.81 7.73
N GLN A 72 1.90 -10.18 8.32
CA GLN A 72 1.86 -9.94 9.77
C GLN A 72 1.70 -11.24 10.55
N VAL A 73 0.84 -12.17 10.10
CA VAL A 73 0.68 -13.48 10.71
C VAL A 73 2.01 -14.24 10.70
N ASP A 74 2.71 -14.25 9.55
CA ASP A 74 4.03 -14.89 9.42
C ASP A 74 5.05 -14.25 10.37
N ASN A 75 5.09 -12.92 10.46
CA ASN A 75 5.96 -12.19 11.38
C ASN A 75 5.70 -12.57 12.84
N LEU A 76 4.43 -12.66 13.25
CA LEU A 76 4.05 -13.02 14.62
C LEU A 76 4.42 -14.47 14.95
N GLN A 77 4.28 -15.39 14.00
CA GLN A 77 4.71 -16.78 14.17
C GLN A 77 6.23 -16.87 14.39
N GLN A 78 7.03 -16.17 13.58
CA GLN A 78 8.48 -16.13 13.73
C GLN A 78 8.91 -15.47 15.05
N LEU A 79 8.26 -14.36 15.42
CA LEU A 79 8.51 -13.67 16.68
C LEU A 79 8.25 -14.58 17.89
N LYS A 80 7.12 -15.30 17.88
CA LYS A 80 6.77 -16.26 18.94
C LYS A 80 7.83 -17.36 19.10
N ALA A 81 8.30 -17.92 17.98
CA ALA A 81 9.37 -18.92 18.01
C ALA A 81 10.69 -18.36 18.58
N SER A 82 11.07 -17.14 18.17
CA SER A 82 12.29 -16.47 18.63
C SER A 82 12.28 -16.16 20.13
N VAL A 83 11.14 -15.65 20.63
CA VAL A 83 10.94 -15.31 22.04
C VAL A 83 11.00 -16.54 22.94
N ASN A 84 10.41 -17.67 22.53
CA ASN A 84 10.47 -18.94 23.27
C ASN A 84 11.91 -19.45 23.43
N ASN A 85 12.75 -19.29 22.40
CA ASN A 85 14.17 -19.70 22.46
C ASN A 85 15.01 -18.86 23.44
N ARG A 86 14.56 -17.64 23.80
CA ARG A 86 15.25 -16.70 24.71
C ARG A 86 14.79 -16.78 26.16
N GLN A 87 13.73 -17.53 26.47
CA GLN A 87 13.16 -17.65 27.83
C GLN A 87 14.12 -18.25 28.88
N ASN A 88 15.21 -18.90 28.46
CA ASN A 88 16.20 -19.49 29.37
C ASN A 88 17.00 -18.46 30.21
N GLY A 89 16.79 -17.14 30.01
CA GLY A 89 17.64 -16.07 30.55
C GLY A 89 17.00 -15.01 31.46
N GLN A 90 15.87 -15.28 32.14
CA GLN A 90 15.26 -14.38 33.15
C GLN A 90 14.55 -13.09 32.66
N ARG A 91 14.29 -12.91 31.35
CA ARG A 91 13.43 -11.82 30.84
C ARG A 91 11.97 -12.24 30.66
N ASN A 92 11.03 -11.33 30.90
CA ASN A 92 9.60 -11.56 30.67
C ASN A 92 9.29 -11.61 29.15
N ALA A 93 9.48 -12.79 28.58
CA ALA A 93 9.25 -13.10 27.17
C ALA A 93 7.87 -12.71 26.64
N ILE A 94 6.82 -12.85 27.46
CA ILE A 94 5.45 -12.49 27.08
C ILE A 94 5.35 -10.97 26.85
N PHE A 95 5.95 -10.19 27.75
CA PHE A 95 5.99 -8.73 27.60
C PHE A 95 6.75 -8.30 26.33
N GLU A 96 7.92 -8.88 26.07
CA GLU A 96 8.69 -8.58 24.85
C GLU A 96 7.91 -8.95 23.57
N TYR A 97 7.23 -10.11 23.56
CA TYR A 97 6.37 -10.49 22.44
C TYR A 97 5.28 -9.45 22.18
N HIS A 98 4.52 -9.06 23.20
CA HIS A 98 3.43 -8.08 23.03
C HIS A 98 3.93 -6.72 22.56
N LYS A 99 5.06 -6.25 23.10
CA LYS A 99 5.67 -4.99 22.67
C LYS A 99 6.02 -5.01 21.18
N VAL A 100 6.78 -6.02 20.74
CA VAL A 100 7.21 -6.11 19.34
C VAL A 100 6.03 -6.40 18.40
N ALA A 101 5.03 -7.17 18.84
CA ALA A 101 3.82 -7.42 18.09
C ALA A 101 3.03 -6.13 17.82
N LEU A 102 2.92 -5.24 18.82
CA LEU A 102 2.27 -3.94 18.68
C LEU A 102 3.03 -3.03 17.70
N GLU A 103 4.35 -2.93 17.85
CA GLU A 103 5.20 -2.17 16.92
C GLU A 103 5.02 -2.68 15.47
N SER A 104 5.01 -4.00 15.27
CA SER A 104 4.78 -4.61 13.95
C SER A 104 3.38 -4.31 13.40
N PHE A 105 2.36 -4.27 14.25
CA PHE A 105 1.00 -3.92 13.85
C PHE A 105 0.89 -2.45 13.41
N GLU A 106 1.54 -1.53 14.11
CA GLU A 106 1.61 -0.13 13.68
C GLU A 106 2.27 -0.01 12.30
N GLN A 107 3.38 -0.71 12.09
CA GLN A 107 4.04 -0.78 10.78
C GLN A 107 3.15 -1.38 9.70
N MET A 108 2.37 -2.41 10.02
CA MET A 108 1.37 -2.99 9.11
C MET A 108 0.35 -1.94 8.67
N ASN A 109 -0.15 -1.08 9.57
CA ASN A 109 -1.09 -0.03 9.22
C ASN A 109 -0.51 0.99 8.22
N TYR A 110 0.76 1.38 8.38
CA TYR A 110 1.44 2.25 7.40
C TYR A 110 1.59 1.56 6.04
N LYS A 111 1.98 0.28 6.03
CA LYS A 111 2.10 -0.52 4.80
C LYS A 111 0.77 -0.66 4.07
N ILE A 112 -0.33 -0.89 4.79
CA ILE A 112 -1.67 -0.97 4.20
C ILE A 112 -1.99 0.32 3.45
N LYS A 113 -1.80 1.49 4.09
CA LYS A 113 -2.09 2.79 3.46
C LYS A 113 -1.26 2.99 2.18
N GLY A 114 0.03 2.68 2.22
CA GLY A 114 0.90 2.74 1.03
C GLY A 114 0.46 1.78 -0.08
N ASN A 115 0.11 0.55 0.28
CA ASN A 115 -0.36 -0.45 -0.68
C ASN A 115 -1.72 -0.09 -1.29
N ILE A 116 -2.62 0.56 -0.55
CA ILE A 116 -3.88 1.07 -1.09
C ILE A 116 -3.58 2.08 -2.20
N ILE A 117 -2.71 3.06 -1.93
CA ILE A 117 -2.32 4.08 -2.91
C ILE A 117 -1.69 3.41 -4.13
N LYS A 118 -0.73 2.49 -3.91
CA LYS A 118 -0.08 1.73 -4.98
C LYS A 118 -1.09 0.97 -5.84
N ASN A 119 -2.02 0.24 -5.22
CA ASN A 119 -3.05 -0.52 -5.92
C ASN A 119 -3.98 0.42 -6.72
N LEU A 120 -4.41 1.53 -6.14
CA LEU A 120 -5.27 2.49 -6.84
C LEU A 120 -4.56 3.12 -8.03
N CYS A 121 -3.26 3.42 -7.91
CA CYS A 121 -2.52 4.13 -8.94
C CYS A 121 -1.98 3.23 -10.05
N GLN A 122 -1.61 1.99 -9.73
CA GLN A 122 -0.78 1.17 -10.62
C GLN A 122 -1.44 -0.13 -11.06
N SER A 123 -2.68 -0.40 -10.62
CA SER A 123 -3.40 -1.57 -11.11
C SER A 123 -3.82 -1.40 -12.56
N ILE A 124 -3.72 -2.48 -13.32
CA ILE A 124 -4.21 -2.52 -14.69
C ILE A 124 -5.65 -3.04 -14.68
N ILE A 125 -6.55 -2.27 -15.27
CA ILE A 125 -7.98 -2.58 -15.37
C ILE A 125 -8.29 -3.16 -16.75
N THR A 126 -8.83 -4.38 -16.77
CA THR A 126 -9.20 -5.12 -17.98
C THR A 126 -10.61 -5.68 -17.83
N TYR A 127 -11.16 -6.22 -18.93
CA TYR A 127 -12.43 -6.93 -18.95
C TYR A 127 -12.19 -8.30 -19.58
N ASP A 128 -12.83 -9.33 -19.04
CA ASP A 128 -12.79 -10.68 -19.61
C ASP A 128 -13.79 -10.85 -20.77
N GLU A 129 -13.89 -12.07 -21.31
CA GLU A 129 -14.78 -12.42 -22.43
C GLU A 129 -16.26 -12.21 -22.11
N ASP A 130 -16.64 -12.28 -20.82
CA ASP A 130 -18.00 -12.09 -20.32
C ASP A 130 -18.30 -10.60 -20.00
N GLY A 131 -17.30 -9.72 -20.12
CA GLY A 131 -17.40 -8.30 -19.81
C GLY A 131 -17.27 -7.99 -18.31
N ASP A 132 -16.79 -8.93 -17.51
CA ASP A 132 -16.58 -8.78 -16.09
C ASP A 132 -15.26 -8.06 -15.78
N LEU A 133 -15.28 -7.26 -14.70
CA LEU A 133 -14.13 -6.43 -14.29
C LEU A 133 -13.00 -7.28 -13.70
N VAL A 134 -11.86 -7.28 -14.40
CA VAL A 134 -10.60 -7.90 -13.97
C VAL A 134 -9.59 -6.82 -13.59
N ILE A 135 -8.93 -7.00 -12.43
CA ILE A 135 -7.94 -6.06 -11.90
C ILE A 135 -6.63 -6.81 -11.67
N HIS A 136 -5.57 -6.34 -12.30
CA HIS A 136 -4.22 -6.84 -12.09
C HIS A 136 -3.48 -5.91 -11.14
N PHE A 137 -3.24 -6.39 -9.91
CA PHE A 137 -2.52 -5.65 -8.88
C PHE A 137 -0.99 -5.71 -9.10
N PRO A 138 -0.26 -4.63 -8.73
CA PRO A 138 1.19 -4.50 -8.91
C PRO A 138 2.05 -5.15 -7.81
#